data_AF-A0A7K2BWY5-F1
#
_entry.id   AF-A0A7K2BWY5-F1
#
_cell.length_a   1.000
_cell.length_b   1.000
_cell.length_c   1.000
_cell.angle_alpha   90.00
_cell.angle_beta   90.00
_cell.angle_gamma   90.00
#
_symmetry.space_group_name_H-M   'P 1'
#
loop_
_entity.id
_entity.type
_entity.pdbx_description
1 polymer ?
#
loop_
_entity_poly.entity_id
_entity_poly.type
_entity_poly.pdbx_seq_one_letter_code
_entity_poly.pdbx_strand_id
1 'polypeptide(L)'
;MVTDGALLAGIFTERDITKHVVQSPETWDAPVDRFMTAQPTVIGHHASAIEALRTMNARRFRNLPVTGADGDLLGSINHYELIRLAASFLGSQSKLGPELSPEHNLHFVDLTGLPARDPLLVRPDDSLATAIAAMLTAETGLVSVVSERGAVIGELTEHDVFLKVACRVDDLGAEAVGDWMTTEIAAATPGASISEALRVMADLGHRYLVLISETGRALGVVTFREITEYFEIVCAA
;
A
#
# COMPACT_ATOMS: atom_id res chain seq x y z
N MET A 1 4.63 10.12 12.62
CA MET A 1 3.71 10.57 13.69
C MET A 1 4.11 11.97 14.10
N VAL A 2 3.16 12.80 14.51
CA VAL A 2 3.41 14.13 15.08
C VAL A 2 3.05 14.09 16.55
N THR A 3 3.97 14.51 17.43
CA THR A 3 3.81 14.43 18.88
C THR A 3 4.01 15.80 19.53
N ASP A 4 3.30 16.04 20.62
CA ASP A 4 3.56 17.12 21.57
C ASP A 4 4.04 16.49 22.88
N GLY A 5 5.36 16.55 23.10
CA GLY A 5 6.00 15.72 24.13
C GLY A 5 5.78 14.22 23.86
N ALA A 6 5.20 13.52 24.84
CA ALA A 6 4.87 12.09 24.75
C ALA A 6 3.49 11.81 24.13
N LEU A 7 2.66 12.85 23.95
CA LEU A 7 1.29 12.71 23.48
C LEU A 7 1.23 12.78 21.95
N LEU A 8 0.36 11.95 21.38
CA LEU A 8 0.10 11.98 19.96
C LEU A 8 -0.73 13.22 19.58
N ALA A 9 -0.17 14.11 18.76
CA ALA A 9 -0.85 15.29 18.25
C ALA A 9 -1.52 15.02 16.88
N GLY A 10 -0.88 14.21 16.03
CA GLY A 10 -1.41 13.90 14.70
C GLY A 10 -0.61 12.84 13.93
N ILE A 11 -1.08 12.56 12.71
CA ILE A 11 -0.39 11.71 11.74
C ILE A 11 -0.13 12.48 10.45
N PHE A 12 1.09 12.35 9.93
CA PHE A 12 1.54 12.86 8.65
C PHE A 12 2.25 11.73 7.92
N THR A 13 1.91 11.49 6.66
CA THR A 13 2.21 10.27 5.90
C THR A 13 2.75 10.58 4.50
N GLU A 14 3.20 9.55 3.78
CA GLU A 14 3.60 9.65 2.38
C GLU A 14 2.51 10.30 1.50
N ARG A 15 1.23 10.02 1.77
CA ARG A 15 0.13 10.64 1.02
C ARG A 15 0.06 12.15 1.23
N ASP A 16 0.36 12.61 2.44
CA ASP A 16 0.37 14.04 2.76
C ASP A 16 1.58 14.73 2.09
N ILE A 17 2.71 14.03 1.98
CA ILE A 17 3.88 14.49 1.20
C ILE A 17 3.53 14.62 -0.28
N THR A 18 2.92 13.60 -0.87
CA THR A 18 2.48 13.62 -2.28
C THR A 18 1.48 14.76 -2.54
N LYS A 19 0.57 15.03 -1.59
CA LYS A 19 -0.47 16.07 -1.73
C LYS A 19 0.01 17.49 -1.47
N HIS A 20 0.88 17.68 -0.47
CA HIS A 20 1.12 19.01 0.10
C HIS A 20 2.56 19.48 -0.01
N VAL A 21 3.51 18.58 -0.28
CA VAL A 21 4.94 18.89 -0.28
C VAL A 21 5.49 18.86 -1.70
N VAL A 22 5.23 17.77 -2.42
CA VAL A 22 5.82 17.53 -3.74
C VAL A 22 5.30 18.54 -4.77
N GLN A 23 4.00 18.84 -4.75
CA GLN A 23 3.38 19.79 -5.69
C GLN A 23 3.43 21.26 -5.24
N SER A 24 3.96 21.54 -4.05
CA SER A 24 3.90 22.87 -3.42
C SER A 24 5.17 23.15 -2.61
N PRO A 25 6.31 23.42 -3.27
CA PRO A 25 7.58 23.71 -2.58
C PRO A 25 7.52 24.84 -1.55
N GLU A 26 6.60 25.78 -1.73
CA GLU A 26 6.36 26.89 -0.80
C GLU A 26 5.88 26.44 0.59
N THR A 27 5.48 25.18 0.76
CA THR A 27 5.00 24.65 2.05
C THR A 27 6.12 24.11 2.94
N TRP A 28 7.36 24.00 2.44
CA TRP A 28 8.42 23.24 3.10
C TRP A 28 8.87 23.84 4.45
N ASP A 29 8.78 25.16 4.60
CA ASP A 29 9.11 25.86 5.85
C ASP A 29 7.93 25.95 6.83
N ALA A 30 6.73 25.51 6.43
CA ALA A 30 5.56 25.55 7.29
C ALA A 30 5.57 24.40 8.31
N PRO A 31 5.00 24.61 9.52
CA PRO A 31 4.97 23.56 10.54
C PRO A 31 4.10 22.38 10.08
N VAL A 32 4.53 21.17 10.44
CA VAL A 32 3.87 19.91 10.02
C VAL A 32 2.43 19.77 10.53
N ASP A 33 2.09 20.44 11.63
CA ASP A 33 0.75 20.45 12.20
C ASP A 33 -0.32 21.05 11.27
N ARG A 34 0.09 21.89 10.33
CA ARG A 34 -0.76 22.45 9.28
C ARG A 34 -1.23 21.42 8.26
N PHE A 35 -0.49 20.33 8.09
CA PHE A 35 -0.74 19.31 7.08
C PHE A 35 -1.03 17.93 7.67
N MET A 36 -0.87 17.75 8.97
CA MET A 36 -1.19 16.49 9.64
C MET A 36 -2.71 16.29 9.74
N THR A 37 -3.13 15.03 9.80
CA THR A 37 -4.45 14.70 10.34
C THR A 37 -4.37 14.75 11.87
N ALA A 38 -5.00 15.76 12.47
CA ALA A 38 -5.10 15.90 13.92
C ALA A 38 -6.03 14.84 14.53
N GLN A 39 -5.77 14.45 15.77
CA GLN A 39 -6.57 13.46 16.52
C GLN A 39 -6.87 12.19 15.72
N PRO A 40 -5.83 11.48 15.21
CA PRO A 40 -6.02 10.28 14.40
C PRO A 40 -6.69 9.18 15.23
N THR A 41 -7.34 8.24 14.54
CA THR A 41 -7.81 7.01 15.18
C THR A 41 -6.60 6.23 15.68
N VAL A 42 -6.65 5.79 16.94
CA VAL A 42 -5.59 5.01 17.60
C VAL A 42 -6.13 3.66 18.04
N ILE A 43 -5.22 2.72 18.31
CA ILE A 43 -5.53 1.48 19.02
C ILE A 43 -4.72 1.40 20.32
N GLY A 44 -5.24 0.67 21.30
CA GLY A 44 -4.51 0.40 22.54
C GLY A 44 -3.42 -0.66 22.33
N HIS A 45 -2.36 -0.61 23.12
CA HIS A 45 -1.23 -1.55 23.03
C HIS A 45 -1.54 -3.02 23.34
N HIS A 46 -2.73 -3.31 23.86
CA HIS A 46 -3.25 -4.67 24.03
C HIS A 46 -4.12 -5.15 22.85
N ALA A 47 -4.36 -4.29 21.85
CA ALA A 47 -5.16 -4.63 20.69
C ALA A 47 -4.50 -5.74 19.87
N SER A 48 -5.31 -6.64 19.32
CA SER A 48 -4.82 -7.72 18.47
C SER A 48 -4.52 -7.25 17.04
N ALA A 49 -3.71 -8.00 16.30
CA ALA A 49 -3.47 -7.74 14.88
C ALA A 49 -4.78 -7.74 14.05
N ILE A 50 -5.75 -8.60 14.40
CA ILE A 50 -7.06 -8.66 13.75
C ILE A 50 -7.88 -7.40 14.05
N GLU A 51 -7.82 -6.89 15.28
CA GLU A 51 -8.49 -5.63 15.64
C GLU A 51 -7.89 -4.43 14.90
N ALA A 52 -6.56 -4.39 14.79
CA ALA A 52 -5.88 -3.38 13.99
C ALA A 52 -6.31 -3.46 12.51
N LEU A 53 -6.34 -4.66 11.93
CA LEU A 53 -6.77 -4.90 10.55
C LEU A 53 -8.21 -4.44 10.32
N ARG A 54 -9.15 -4.86 11.18
CA ARG A 54 -10.56 -4.46 11.08
C ARG A 54 -10.73 -2.95 11.16
N THR A 55 -9.98 -2.30 12.06
CA THR A 55 -9.99 -0.84 12.22
C THR A 55 -9.48 -0.14 10.96
N MET A 56 -8.37 -0.62 10.39
CA MET A 56 -7.82 -0.14 9.10
C MET A 56 -8.80 -0.37 7.94
N ASN A 57 -9.47 -1.51 7.90
CA ASN A 57 -10.45 -1.84 6.87
C ASN A 57 -11.65 -0.91 6.94
N ALA A 58 -12.31 -0.83 8.10
CA ALA A 58 -13.51 -0.03 8.32
C ALA A 58 -13.30 1.48 8.04
N ARG A 59 -12.11 2.01 8.33
CA ARG A 59 -11.82 3.44 8.23
C ARG A 59 -10.97 3.83 7.02
N ARG A 60 -10.63 2.86 6.17
CA ARG A 60 -9.89 3.04 4.90
C ARG A 60 -8.51 3.71 5.04
N PHE A 61 -7.85 3.53 6.19
CA PHE A 61 -6.44 3.91 6.38
C PHE A 61 -5.56 2.68 6.55
N ARG A 62 -4.23 2.87 6.56
CA ARG A 62 -3.24 1.78 6.51
C ARG A 62 -2.21 1.84 7.63
N ASN A 63 -2.32 2.85 8.50
CA ASN A 63 -1.41 3.12 9.60
C ASN A 63 -2.26 3.42 10.83
N LEU A 64 -1.91 2.83 11.96
CA LEU A 64 -2.55 3.03 13.24
C LEU A 64 -1.49 3.37 14.28
N PRO A 65 -1.57 4.54 14.92
CA PRO A 65 -0.84 4.80 16.16
C PRO A 65 -1.29 3.81 17.26
N VAL A 66 -0.31 3.33 18.02
CA VAL A 66 -0.51 2.45 19.17
C VAL A 66 -0.22 3.24 20.44
N THR A 67 -1.18 3.26 21.36
CA THR A 67 -1.12 4.10 22.57
C THR A 67 -1.17 3.27 23.86
N GLY A 68 -0.52 3.80 24.91
CA GLY A 68 -0.60 3.29 26.27
C GLY A 68 -1.94 3.62 26.94
N ALA A 69 -2.12 3.18 28.19
CA ALA A 69 -3.33 3.47 28.95
C ALA A 69 -3.50 4.97 29.25
N ASP A 70 -2.38 5.70 29.31
CA ASP A 70 -2.32 7.12 29.65
C ASP A 70 -2.37 8.03 28.39
N GLY A 71 -2.57 7.44 27.20
CA GLY A 71 -2.64 8.16 25.93
C GLY A 71 -1.29 8.50 25.31
N ASP A 72 -0.20 8.04 25.91
CA ASP A 72 1.16 8.16 25.40
C ASP A 72 1.36 7.31 24.13
N LEU A 73 2.10 7.85 23.18
CA LEU A 73 2.41 7.16 21.93
C LEU A 73 3.50 6.10 22.17
N LEU A 74 3.14 4.82 22.06
CA LEU A 74 4.09 3.71 22.19
C LEU A 74 4.71 3.30 20.85
N GLY A 75 3.99 3.53 19.75
CA GLY A 75 4.46 3.19 18.41
C GLY A 75 3.37 3.28 17.37
N SER A 76 3.54 2.54 16.29
CA SER A 76 2.56 2.44 15.21
C SER A 76 2.54 1.05 14.63
N ILE A 77 1.38 0.62 14.15
CA ILE A 77 1.24 -0.57 13.31
C ILE A 77 0.77 -0.17 11.91
N ASN A 78 1.25 -0.84 10.87
CA ASN A 78 0.84 -0.58 9.49
C ASN A 78 0.48 -1.86 8.70
N HIS A 79 -0.13 -1.69 7.52
CA HIS A 79 -0.47 -2.81 6.63
C HIS A 79 0.74 -3.69 6.28
N TYR A 80 1.94 -3.13 6.12
CA TYR A 80 3.11 -3.91 5.76
C TYR A 80 3.50 -4.90 6.87
N GLU A 81 3.40 -4.50 8.13
CA GLU A 81 3.63 -5.41 9.27
C GLU A 81 2.59 -6.52 9.33
N LEU A 82 1.33 -6.23 8.99
CA LEU A 82 0.27 -7.23 8.91
C LEU A 82 0.48 -8.21 7.73
N ILE A 83 0.93 -7.72 6.57
CA ILE A 83 1.32 -8.55 5.42
C ILE A 83 2.46 -9.48 5.80
N ARG A 84 3.54 -8.94 6.41
CA ARG A 84 4.67 -9.74 6.87
C ARG A 84 4.27 -10.80 7.90
N LEU A 85 3.41 -10.42 8.84
CA LEU A 85 2.88 -11.35 9.83
C LEU A 85 2.11 -12.50 9.13
N ALA A 86 1.21 -12.18 8.21
CA ALA A 86 0.47 -13.17 7.42
C ALA A 86 1.40 -14.09 6.60
N ALA A 87 2.37 -13.51 5.89
CA ALA A 87 3.35 -14.26 5.10
C ALA A 87 4.25 -15.17 5.96
N SER A 88 4.57 -14.77 7.19
CA SER A 88 5.35 -15.59 8.12
C SER A 88 4.60 -16.87 8.53
N PHE A 89 3.27 -16.79 8.72
CA PHE A 89 2.44 -17.96 9.02
C PHE A 89 2.41 -18.93 7.84
N LEU A 90 2.39 -18.43 6.60
CA LEU A 90 2.48 -19.24 5.38
C LEU A 90 3.83 -19.95 5.21
N GLY A 91 4.94 -19.30 5.58
CA GLY A 91 6.26 -19.93 5.59
C GLY A 91 6.41 -21.01 6.67
N SER A 92 5.61 -20.93 7.73
CA SER A 92 5.66 -21.83 8.89
C SER A 92 4.78 -23.08 8.78
N GLN A 93 4.26 -23.40 7.58
CA GLN A 93 3.40 -24.55 7.21
C GLN A 93 4.04 -25.94 7.43
N SER A 94 4.68 -26.14 8.58
CA SER A 94 4.71 -27.41 9.30
C SER A 94 3.66 -27.48 10.44
N LYS A 95 2.88 -26.41 10.72
CA LYS A 95 2.01 -26.36 11.91
C LYS A 95 0.63 -25.68 11.80
N LEU A 96 0.12 -25.33 10.62
CA LEU A 96 -1.31 -25.05 10.48
C LEU A 96 -2.03 -26.40 10.27
N GLY A 97 -2.79 -26.82 11.27
CA GLY A 97 -3.43 -28.13 11.34
C GLY A 97 -4.52 -28.35 10.27
N PRO A 98 -5.05 -29.58 10.16
CA PRO A 98 -5.94 -30.03 9.08
C PRO A 98 -7.37 -29.44 9.10
N GLU A 99 -7.60 -28.31 9.79
CA GLU A 99 -8.94 -27.79 10.09
C GLU A 99 -9.46 -26.74 9.09
N LEU A 100 -8.62 -26.22 8.19
CA LEU A 100 -9.09 -25.37 7.11
C LEU A 100 -9.54 -26.25 5.94
N SER A 101 -10.83 -26.15 5.56
CA SER A 101 -11.29 -26.76 4.32
C SER A 101 -10.47 -26.21 3.13
N PRO A 102 -10.30 -26.97 2.03
CA PRO A 102 -9.46 -26.56 0.90
C PRO A 102 -9.79 -25.17 0.36
N GLU A 103 -11.06 -24.74 0.40
CA GLU A 103 -11.48 -23.39 0.02
C GLU A 103 -10.96 -22.25 0.91
N HIS A 104 -10.49 -22.54 2.13
CA HIS A 104 -9.91 -21.57 3.06
C HIS A 104 -8.39 -21.65 3.14
N ASN A 105 -7.78 -22.57 2.39
CA ASN A 105 -6.34 -22.67 2.32
C ASN A 105 -5.83 -21.68 1.27
N LEU A 106 -5.09 -20.67 1.73
CA LEU A 106 -4.48 -19.63 0.91
C LEU A 106 -3.61 -20.17 -0.24
N HIS A 107 -3.23 -21.45 -0.22
CA HIS A 107 -2.49 -22.11 -1.28
C HIS A 107 -3.36 -22.56 -2.48
N PHE A 108 -4.68 -22.74 -2.28
CA PHE A 108 -5.60 -23.24 -3.31
C PHE A 108 -6.59 -22.20 -3.83
N VAL A 109 -6.67 -21.03 -3.18
CA VAL A 109 -7.44 -19.88 -3.68
C VAL A 109 -6.54 -19.00 -4.53
N ASP A 110 -6.92 -18.80 -5.78
CA ASP A 110 -6.24 -17.90 -6.71
C ASP A 110 -6.80 -16.47 -6.66
N LEU A 111 -6.15 -15.57 -7.39
CA LEU A 111 -6.52 -14.15 -7.43
C LEU A 111 -7.73 -13.85 -8.35
N THR A 112 -8.26 -14.84 -9.09
CA THR A 112 -9.35 -14.61 -10.06
C THR A 112 -10.66 -14.21 -9.39
N GLY A 113 -10.88 -14.67 -8.15
CA GLY A 113 -12.07 -14.35 -7.35
C GLY A 113 -12.00 -13.03 -6.59
N LEU A 114 -10.87 -12.31 -6.64
CA LEU A 114 -10.71 -11.05 -5.92
C LEU A 114 -11.23 -9.87 -6.77
N PRO A 115 -11.85 -8.86 -6.13
CA PRO A 115 -12.30 -7.65 -6.83
C PRO A 115 -11.10 -6.76 -7.20
N ALA A 116 -10.39 -7.12 -8.25
CA ALA A 116 -9.27 -6.33 -8.77
C ALA A 116 -9.77 -4.95 -9.23
N ARG A 117 -8.98 -3.92 -8.90
CA ARG A 117 -9.25 -2.54 -9.35
C ARG A 117 -8.66 -2.31 -10.73
N ASP A 118 -9.27 -1.39 -11.47
CA ASP A 118 -8.70 -0.95 -12.75
C ASP A 118 -7.31 -0.36 -12.53
N PRO A 119 -6.29 -0.77 -13.31
CA PRO A 119 -4.95 -0.26 -13.17
C PRO A 119 -4.88 1.16 -13.72
N LEU A 120 -4.23 2.07 -12.98
CA LEU A 120 -3.91 3.40 -13.48
C LEU A 120 -2.61 3.33 -14.28
N LEU A 121 -2.69 3.61 -15.57
CA LEU A 121 -1.58 3.44 -16.52
C LEU A 121 -1.00 4.77 -16.97
N VAL A 122 0.33 4.85 -17.02
CA VAL A 122 1.09 5.98 -17.56
C VAL A 122 2.17 5.50 -18.52
N ARG A 123 2.69 6.38 -19.36
CA ARG A 123 3.83 6.14 -20.26
C ARG A 123 5.14 6.55 -19.58
N PRO A 124 6.28 5.95 -19.96
CA PRO A 124 7.58 6.33 -19.42
C PRO A 124 7.91 7.81 -19.67
N ASP A 125 7.46 8.36 -20.80
CA ASP A 125 7.69 9.76 -21.18
C ASP A 125 6.68 10.75 -20.59
N ASP A 126 5.65 10.26 -19.87
CA ASP A 126 4.75 11.14 -19.12
C ASP A 126 5.55 11.80 -17.99
N SER A 127 5.23 13.06 -17.68
CA SER A 127 5.92 13.78 -16.60
C SER A 127 5.54 13.26 -15.22
N LEU A 128 6.45 13.39 -14.24
CA LEU A 128 6.16 13.10 -12.83
C LEU A 128 4.92 13.87 -12.34
N ALA A 129 4.76 15.13 -12.75
CA ALA A 129 3.60 15.95 -12.43
C ALA A 129 2.29 15.29 -12.89
N THR A 130 2.27 14.76 -14.12
CA THR A 130 1.10 14.09 -14.70
C THR A 130 0.77 12.81 -13.95
N ALA A 131 1.77 11.96 -13.69
CA ALA A 131 1.58 10.70 -12.97
C ALA A 131 1.13 10.91 -11.53
N ILE A 132 1.73 11.85 -10.80
CA ILE A 132 1.35 12.18 -9.41
C ILE A 132 -0.07 12.77 -9.37
N ALA A 133 -0.41 13.67 -10.28
CA ALA A 133 -1.76 14.23 -10.36
C ALA A 133 -2.82 13.14 -10.68
N ALA A 134 -2.51 12.22 -11.59
CA ALA A 134 -3.38 11.09 -11.90
C ALA A 134 -3.56 10.17 -10.69
N MET A 135 -2.47 9.86 -9.97
CA MET A 135 -2.48 9.07 -8.74
C MET A 135 -3.39 9.70 -7.67
N LEU A 136 -3.25 11.00 -7.42
CA LEU A 136 -4.07 11.74 -6.47
C LEU A 136 -5.54 11.80 -6.88
N THR A 137 -5.82 12.03 -8.17
CA THR A 137 -7.18 12.11 -8.72
C THR A 137 -7.92 10.79 -8.63
N ALA A 138 -7.23 9.68 -8.93
CA ALA A 138 -7.78 8.33 -8.80
C ALA A 138 -7.77 7.80 -7.35
N GLU A 139 -7.30 8.60 -6.40
CA GLU A 139 -7.12 8.27 -4.98
C GLU A 139 -6.31 6.99 -4.71
N THR A 140 -5.53 6.53 -5.68
CA THR A 140 -4.64 5.38 -5.58
C THR A 140 -3.26 5.80 -5.08
N GLY A 141 -2.43 4.84 -4.68
CA GLY A 141 -1.05 5.09 -4.26
C GLY A 141 -0.01 4.46 -5.19
N LEU A 142 -0.44 4.01 -6.38
CA LEU A 142 0.37 3.35 -7.39
C LEU A 142 -0.15 3.71 -8.79
N VAL A 143 0.78 3.95 -9.71
CA VAL A 143 0.56 3.93 -11.16
C VAL A 143 1.49 2.90 -11.80
N SER A 144 1.00 2.17 -12.79
CA SER A 144 1.80 1.25 -13.58
C SER A 144 2.31 1.95 -14.85
N VAL A 145 3.61 1.86 -15.09
CA VAL A 145 4.26 2.41 -16.28
C VAL A 145 4.24 1.34 -17.36
N VAL A 146 3.69 1.69 -18.53
CA VAL A 146 3.54 0.76 -19.65
C VAL A 146 4.31 1.19 -20.90
N SER A 147 4.96 0.23 -21.54
CA SER A 147 5.60 0.41 -22.84
C SER A 147 4.58 0.74 -23.95
N GLU A 148 5.06 1.18 -25.12
CA GLU A 148 4.23 1.36 -26.33
C GLU A 148 3.34 0.14 -26.64
N ARG A 149 3.89 -1.06 -26.45
CA ARG A 149 3.19 -2.35 -26.69
C ARG A 149 2.19 -2.72 -25.60
N GLY A 150 2.06 -1.91 -24.55
CA GLY A 150 1.12 -2.08 -23.43
C GLY A 150 1.58 -3.05 -22.34
N ALA A 151 2.82 -3.53 -22.39
CA ALA A 151 3.41 -4.32 -21.32
C ALA A 151 3.86 -3.41 -20.16
N VAL A 152 3.65 -3.85 -18.92
CA VAL A 152 4.13 -3.15 -17.72
C VAL A 152 5.64 -3.26 -17.65
N ILE A 153 6.30 -2.11 -17.48
CA ILE A 153 7.77 -1.99 -17.44
C ILE A 153 8.28 -1.38 -16.13
N GLY A 154 7.38 -0.89 -15.29
CA GLY A 154 7.69 -0.36 -13.97
C GLY A 154 6.45 0.16 -13.26
N GLU A 155 6.64 0.70 -12.08
CA GLU A 155 5.60 1.36 -11.29
C GLU A 155 6.16 2.61 -10.60
N LEU A 156 5.26 3.54 -10.30
CA LEU A 156 5.56 4.68 -9.42
C LEU A 156 4.53 4.70 -8.30
N THR A 157 5.00 4.70 -7.06
CA THR A 157 4.16 4.66 -5.86
C THR A 157 4.30 5.92 -5.01
N GLU A 158 3.38 6.13 -4.04
CA GLU A 158 3.56 7.16 -3.00
C GLU A 158 4.90 7.01 -2.25
N HIS A 159 5.37 5.78 -2.09
CA HIS A 159 6.66 5.49 -1.46
C HIS A 159 7.84 5.96 -2.33
N ASP A 160 7.77 5.77 -3.64
CA ASP A 160 8.77 6.31 -4.58
C ASP A 160 8.75 7.83 -4.60
N VAL A 161 7.57 8.44 -4.59
CA VAL A 161 7.43 9.90 -4.51
C VAL A 161 8.13 10.42 -3.25
N PHE A 162 7.94 9.77 -2.11
CA PHE A 162 8.64 10.14 -0.88
C PHE A 162 10.16 9.88 -0.95
N LEU A 163 10.57 8.67 -1.36
CA LEU A 163 11.97 8.24 -1.25
C LEU A 163 12.87 8.74 -2.36
N LYS A 164 12.34 9.05 -3.54
CA LYS A 164 13.12 9.40 -4.73
C LYS A 164 12.86 10.85 -5.14
N VAL A 165 11.59 11.24 -5.24
CA VAL A 165 11.19 12.51 -5.87
C VAL A 165 11.22 13.70 -4.89
N ALA A 166 10.61 13.55 -3.71
CA ALA A 166 10.46 14.63 -2.74
C ALA A 166 11.82 15.23 -2.37
N CYS A 167 11.91 16.55 -2.43
CA CYS A 167 13.12 17.34 -2.16
C CYS A 167 14.33 17.04 -3.07
N ARG A 168 14.16 16.26 -4.16
CA ARG A 168 15.22 15.99 -5.15
C ARG A 168 14.87 16.45 -6.55
N VAL A 169 13.59 16.58 -6.87
CA VAL A 169 13.10 17.08 -8.14
C VAL A 169 12.51 18.47 -7.92
N ASP A 170 13.11 19.46 -8.58
CA ASP A 170 12.65 20.85 -8.51
C ASP A 170 11.45 21.09 -9.46
N ASP A 171 11.51 20.53 -10.67
CA ASP A 171 10.45 20.65 -11.68
C ASP A 171 9.90 19.27 -12.09
N LEU A 172 8.79 18.89 -11.46
CA LEU A 172 8.09 17.63 -11.76
C LEU A 172 7.54 17.57 -13.20
N GLY A 173 7.37 18.71 -13.87
CA GLY A 173 6.89 18.78 -15.25
C GLY A 173 7.98 18.45 -16.27
N ALA A 174 9.25 18.65 -15.91
CA ALA A 174 10.40 18.42 -16.77
C ALA A 174 10.94 16.98 -16.70
N GLU A 175 10.70 16.28 -15.60
CA GLU A 175 11.20 14.93 -15.35
C GLU A 175 10.22 13.84 -15.84
N ALA A 176 10.74 12.86 -16.57
CA ALA A 176 9.97 11.73 -17.09
C ALA A 176 9.79 10.64 -16.03
N VAL A 177 8.59 10.06 -15.93
CA VAL A 177 8.29 9.00 -14.96
C VAL A 177 9.22 7.80 -15.12
N GLY A 178 9.62 7.47 -16.35
CA GLY A 178 10.51 6.35 -16.65
C GLY A 178 11.87 6.42 -15.96
N ASP A 179 12.37 7.63 -15.66
CA ASP A 179 13.66 7.83 -15.00
C ASP A 179 13.58 7.62 -13.48
N TRP A 180 12.37 7.66 -12.91
CA TRP A 180 12.12 7.64 -11.47
C TRP A 180 11.32 6.41 -11.00
N MET A 181 10.74 5.65 -11.93
CA MET A 181 9.96 4.45 -11.64
C MET A 181 10.80 3.34 -10.98
N THR A 182 10.14 2.47 -10.23
CA THR A 182 10.70 1.18 -9.81
C THR A 182 10.46 0.14 -10.90
N THR A 183 11.51 -0.56 -11.31
CA THR A 183 11.44 -1.62 -12.34
C THR A 183 11.20 -3.01 -11.74
N GLU A 184 11.53 -3.21 -10.45
CA GLU A 184 11.19 -4.43 -9.70
C GLU A 184 9.75 -4.29 -9.18
N ILE A 185 8.79 -4.73 -9.98
CA ILE A 185 7.36 -4.60 -9.66
C ILE A 185 6.85 -5.81 -8.89
N ALA A 186 5.96 -5.57 -7.92
CA ALA A 186 5.15 -6.64 -7.34
C ALA A 186 4.03 -7.02 -8.31
N ALA A 187 4.22 -8.12 -9.05
CA ALA A 187 3.25 -8.60 -10.03
C ALA A 187 2.96 -10.10 -9.90
N ALA A 188 1.78 -10.51 -10.35
CA ALA A 188 1.35 -11.89 -10.41
C ALA A 188 0.37 -12.12 -11.56
N THR A 189 0.23 -13.37 -12.01
CA THR A 189 -0.88 -13.72 -12.92
C THR A 189 -2.17 -13.92 -12.11
N PRO A 190 -3.37 -13.78 -12.71
CA PRO A 190 -4.63 -14.00 -11.99
C PRO A 190 -4.77 -15.40 -11.39
N GLY A 191 -4.10 -16.41 -11.96
CA GLY A 191 -4.09 -17.78 -11.44
C GLY A 191 -3.09 -18.04 -10.30
N ALA A 192 -2.28 -17.05 -9.92
CA ALA A 192 -1.38 -17.18 -8.77
C ALA A 192 -2.19 -17.32 -7.47
N SER A 193 -1.63 -18.04 -6.50
CA SER A 193 -2.31 -18.23 -5.21
C SER A 193 -2.24 -16.95 -4.34
N ILE A 194 -3.21 -16.77 -3.45
CA ILE A 194 -3.17 -15.69 -2.45
C ILE A 194 -1.92 -15.81 -1.57
N SER A 195 -1.45 -17.02 -1.27
CA SER A 195 -0.21 -17.23 -0.51
C SER A 195 1.02 -16.67 -1.21
N GLU A 196 1.12 -16.92 -2.51
CA GLU A 196 2.20 -16.40 -3.34
C GLU A 196 2.13 -14.87 -3.41
N ALA A 197 0.93 -14.32 -3.63
CA ALA A 197 0.69 -12.87 -3.59
C ALA A 197 1.17 -12.24 -2.27
N LEU A 198 0.80 -12.80 -1.12
CA LEU A 198 1.21 -12.31 0.20
C LEU A 198 2.73 -12.39 0.40
N ARG A 199 3.38 -13.43 -0.13
CA ARG A 199 4.84 -13.55 -0.08
C ARG A 199 5.52 -12.49 -0.95
N VAL A 200 5.08 -12.31 -2.20
CA VAL A 200 5.60 -11.26 -3.10
C VAL A 200 5.44 -9.88 -2.47
N MET A 201 4.25 -9.59 -1.91
CA MET A 201 3.99 -8.35 -1.17
C MET A 201 4.94 -8.17 0.04
N ALA A 202 5.15 -9.22 0.83
CA ALA A 202 6.01 -9.17 2.01
C ALA A 202 7.49 -8.97 1.67
N ASP A 203 7.99 -9.71 0.68
CA ASP A 203 9.39 -9.73 0.28
C ASP A 203 9.80 -8.41 -0.36
N LEU A 204 8.94 -7.84 -1.22
CA LEU A 204 9.22 -6.57 -1.91
C LEU A 204 8.84 -5.33 -1.11
N GLY A 205 8.17 -5.46 0.05
CA GLY A 205 7.72 -4.28 0.78
C GLY A 205 6.48 -3.61 0.17
N HIS A 206 5.77 -4.30 -0.72
CA HIS A 206 4.72 -3.72 -1.54
C HIS A 206 3.35 -4.24 -1.09
N ARG A 207 2.38 -3.33 -1.02
CA ARG A 207 0.99 -3.64 -0.62
C ARG A 207 0.03 -3.74 -1.81
N TYR A 208 0.53 -3.37 -2.98
CA TYR A 208 -0.14 -3.49 -4.27
C TYR A 208 0.49 -4.67 -5.00
N LEU A 209 -0.33 -5.39 -5.73
CA LEU A 209 0.08 -6.46 -6.63
C LEU A 209 -0.59 -6.20 -7.97
N VAL A 210 0.22 -5.93 -8.98
CA VAL A 210 -0.25 -5.71 -10.34
C VAL A 210 -0.55 -7.08 -10.96
N LEU A 211 -1.80 -7.31 -11.32
CA LEU A 211 -2.18 -8.50 -12.08
C LEU A 211 -1.73 -8.31 -13.53
N ILE A 212 -0.93 -9.25 -14.04
CA ILE A 212 -0.41 -9.21 -15.41
C ILE A 212 -0.87 -10.41 -16.24
N SER A 213 -1.11 -10.19 -17.53
CA SER A 213 -1.34 -11.27 -18.49
C SER A 213 -0.04 -12.04 -18.77
N GLU A 214 -0.18 -13.19 -19.43
CA GLU A 214 0.96 -13.92 -20.02
C GLU A 214 1.81 -13.08 -20.98
N THR A 215 1.22 -12.02 -21.55
CA THR A 215 1.89 -11.07 -22.45
C THR A 215 2.45 -9.84 -21.72
N GLY A 216 2.40 -9.82 -20.38
CA GLY A 216 2.92 -8.74 -19.53
C GLY A 216 2.04 -7.49 -19.45
N ARG A 217 0.79 -7.55 -19.93
CA ARG A 217 -0.13 -6.39 -19.87
C ARG A 217 -0.81 -6.33 -18.50
N ALA A 218 -0.99 -5.12 -17.97
CA ALA A 218 -1.77 -4.92 -16.75
C ALA A 218 -3.23 -5.32 -16.97
N LEU A 219 -3.74 -6.20 -16.11
CA LEU A 219 -5.12 -6.67 -16.07
C LEU A 219 -5.90 -6.04 -14.91
N GLY A 220 -5.22 -5.68 -13.83
CA GLY A 220 -5.84 -5.16 -12.62
C GLY A 220 -4.82 -4.92 -11.51
N VAL A 221 -5.27 -4.36 -10.40
CA VAL A 221 -4.48 -4.21 -9.18
C VAL A 221 -5.24 -4.79 -8.01
N VAL A 222 -4.60 -5.70 -7.28
CA VAL A 222 -5.08 -6.26 -6.01
C VAL A 222 -4.25 -5.66 -4.89
N THR A 223 -4.88 -5.27 -3.78
CA THR A 223 -4.14 -4.85 -2.59
C THR A 223 -4.37 -5.83 -1.45
N PHE A 224 -3.57 -5.71 -0.40
CA PHE A 224 -3.78 -6.48 0.83
C PHE A 224 -5.21 -6.33 1.39
N ARG A 225 -5.85 -5.18 1.16
CA ARG A 225 -7.24 -4.95 1.58
C ARG A 225 -8.19 -5.93 0.90
N GLU A 226 -8.17 -6.02 -0.43
CA GLU A 226 -9.07 -6.93 -1.17
C GLU A 226 -8.85 -8.39 -0.75
N ILE A 227 -7.60 -8.78 -0.48
CA ILE A 227 -7.28 -10.10 0.07
C ILE A 227 -7.97 -10.29 1.43
N THR A 228 -7.85 -9.33 2.34
CA THR A 228 -8.43 -9.45 3.70
C THR A 228 -9.96 -9.37 3.71
N GLU A 229 -10.56 -8.53 2.85
CA GLU A 229 -12.01 -8.40 2.70
C GLU A 229 -12.61 -9.68 2.11
N TYR A 230 -11.91 -10.36 1.20
CA TYR A 230 -12.31 -11.68 0.70
C TYR A 230 -12.45 -12.70 1.84
N PHE A 231 -11.49 -12.75 2.77
CA PHE A 231 -11.59 -13.67 3.93
C PHE A 231 -12.69 -13.28 4.90
N GLU A 232 -12.94 -11.98 5.11
CA GLU A 232 -14.07 -11.55 5.95
C GLU A 232 -15.41 -12.02 5.38
N ILE A 233 -15.57 -12.05 4.05
CA ILE A 233 -16.78 -12.52 3.39
C ILE A 233 -16.87 -14.06 3.43
N VAL A 234 -15.79 -14.74 3.05
CA VAL A 234 -15.80 -16.21 2.88
C VAL A 234 -15.82 -16.93 4.23
N CYS A 235 -15.13 -16.44 5.26
CA CYS A 235 -15.14 -17.05 6.59
C CYS A 235 -16.35 -16.64 7.45
N ALA A 236 -17.17 -15.69 7.01
CA ALA A 236 -18.43 -15.33 7.67
C ALA A 236 -19.65 -16.10 7.11
N ALA A 237 -19.46 -16.84 6.00
CA ALA A 237 -20.45 -17.70 5.37
C ALA A 237 -20.38 -19.13 5.92
#